data_AF-A0A2G9UMT8-F1
#
_entry.id   AF-A0A2G9UMT8-F1
#
_cell.length_a   1.000
_cell.length_b   1.000
_cell.length_c   1.000
_cell.angle_alpha   90.00
_cell.angle_beta   90.00
_cell.angle_gamma   90.00
#
_symmetry.space_group_name_H-M   'P 1'
#
loop_
_entity.id
_entity.type
_entity.pdbx_description
1 polymer ?
#
loop_
_entity_poly.entity_id
_entity_poly.type
_entity_poly.pdbx_seq_one_letter_code
_entity_poly.pdbx_strand_id
1 'polypeptide(L)'
;MLAADTQRAQQIPMEVQELSGEPLVEYLKKNQKLFEVQQNPTRKYEEMVMDLEFIPRDQNHNAAVLDESDNGDDIPESFDSRIKWSHCPSLFNIRDQSICRK
;
A
#
# COMPACT_ATOMS: atom_id res chain seq x y z
N MET A 1 -10.09 -17.66 11.64
CA MET A 1 -10.09 -17.12 10.26
C MET A 1 -11.48 -16.53 9.94
N LEU A 2 -11.88 -15.40 10.55
CA LEU A 2 -13.22 -14.79 10.34
C LEU A 2 -13.25 -13.24 10.46
N ALA A 3 -12.12 -12.58 10.75
CA ALA A 3 -12.11 -11.15 11.10
C ALA A 3 -11.87 -10.19 9.93
N ALA A 4 -11.20 -10.63 8.86
CA ALA A 4 -10.83 -9.73 7.74
C ALA A 4 -12.03 -9.38 6.83
N ASP A 5 -12.94 -10.32 6.60
CA ASP A 5 -14.05 -10.14 5.65
C ASP A 5 -15.18 -9.26 6.17
N THR A 6 -15.35 -9.14 7.49
CA THR A 6 -16.41 -8.33 8.10
C THR A 6 -16.17 -6.81 8.02
N GLN A 7 -14.92 -6.37 7.80
CA GLN A 7 -14.60 -4.95 7.66
C GLN A 7 -14.84 -4.41 6.24
N ARG A 8 -14.73 -5.24 5.20
CA ARG A 8 -14.99 -4.84 3.80
C ARG A 8 -16.45 -4.44 3.54
N ALA A 9 -17.38 -4.89 4.39
CA ALA A 9 -18.82 -4.69 4.22
C ALA A 9 -19.38 -3.44 4.91
N GLN A 10 -18.58 -2.69 5.68
CA GLN A 10 -19.06 -1.49 6.37
C GLN A 10 -19.08 -0.30 5.40
N GLN A 11 -20.29 0.20 5.09
CA GLN A 11 -20.45 1.40 4.30
C GLN A 11 -19.98 2.63 5.10
N ILE A 12 -19.08 3.42 4.52
CA ILE A 12 -18.60 4.67 5.11
C ILE A 12 -19.73 5.70 4.98
N PRO A 13 -20.20 6.32 6.08
CA PRO A 13 -21.23 7.36 6.03
C PRO A 13 -20.81 8.50 5.10
N MET A 14 -21.77 9.08 4.36
CA MET A 14 -21.51 10.14 3.37
C MET A 14 -20.79 11.36 3.99
N GLU A 15 -21.21 11.74 5.20
CA GLU A 15 -20.60 12.83 5.99
C GLU A 15 -19.10 12.60 6.27
N VAL A 16 -18.68 11.34 6.42
CA VAL A 16 -17.27 10.99 6.65
C VAL A 16 -16.46 11.07 5.36
N GLN A 17 -17.07 10.81 4.21
CA GLN A 17 -16.40 10.87 2.91
C GLN A 17 -16.03 12.30 2.51
N GLU A 18 -16.74 13.30 3.04
CA GLU A 18 -16.48 14.72 2.80
C GLU A 18 -15.40 15.31 3.75
N LEU A 19 -15.00 14.57 4.79
CA LEU A 19 -13.97 15.04 5.72
C LEU A 19 -12.62 15.19 5.03
N SER A 20 -11.94 16.29 5.31
CA SER A 20 -10.58 16.56 4.85
C SER A 20 -9.77 17.24 5.95
N GLY A 21 -8.44 17.26 5.81
CA GLY A 21 -7.55 17.91 6.77
C GLY A 21 -7.66 17.34 8.19
N GLU A 22 -7.67 18.24 9.17
CA GLU A 22 -7.68 17.90 10.60
C GLU A 22 -8.87 17.03 11.04
N PRO A 23 -10.13 17.35 10.69
CA PRO A 23 -11.28 16.49 11.01
C PRO A 23 -11.13 15.03 10.53
N LEU A 24 -10.54 14.83 9.34
CA LEU A 24 -10.29 13.49 8.82
C LEU A 24 -9.24 12.76 9.64
N VAL A 25 -8.16 13.44 10.04
CA VAL A 25 -7.10 12.86 10.88
C VAL A 25 -7.65 12.43 12.24
N GLU A 26 -8.45 13.27 12.90
CA GLU A 26 -9.09 12.95 14.19
C GLU A 26 -10.04 11.75 14.06
N TYR A 27 -10.85 11.74 13.01
CA TYR A 27 -11.74 10.63 12.71
C TYR A 27 -10.96 9.32 12.55
N LEU A 28 -9.88 9.32 11.75
CA LEU A 28 -9.06 8.13 11.52
C LEU A 28 -8.39 7.64 12.82
N LYS A 29 -7.80 8.53 13.61
CA LYS A 29 -7.18 8.17 14.91
C LYS A 29 -8.17 7.51 15.86
N LYS A 30 -9.44 7.92 15.83
CA LYS A 30 -10.48 7.38 16.72
C LYS A 30 -11.05 6.04 16.24
N ASN A 31 -11.24 5.89 14.93
CA ASN A 31 -12.02 4.78 14.36
C ASN A 31 -11.17 3.68 13.72
N GLN A 32 -9.92 3.97 13.35
CA GLN A 32 -9.01 2.99 12.75
C GLN A 32 -8.10 2.36 13.81
N LYS A 33 -7.95 1.03 13.76
CA LYS A 33 -7.11 0.24 14.69
C LYS A 33 -5.95 -0.49 14.00
N LEU A 34 -5.94 -0.54 12.68
CA LEU A 34 -4.96 -1.28 11.88
C LEU A 34 -3.72 -0.44 11.52
N PHE A 35 -3.85 0.89 11.56
CA PHE A 35 -2.77 1.82 11.26
C PHE A 35 -2.93 3.10 12.05
N GLU A 36 -1.83 3.82 12.22
CA GLU A 36 -1.78 5.11 12.90
C GLU A 36 -1.64 6.25 11.89
N VAL A 37 -2.21 7.41 12.21
CA VAL A 37 -2.19 8.61 11.37
C VAL A 37 -1.54 9.75 12.12
N GLN A 38 -0.59 10.43 11.48
CA GLN A 38 0.06 11.63 12.01
C GLN A 38 -0.61 12.90 11.48
N GLN A 39 -0.53 13.96 12.27
CA GLN A 39 -1.22 15.24 12.00
C GLN A 39 -0.48 16.12 11.00
N ASN A 40 0.84 15.98 10.91
CA ASN A 40 1.68 16.80 10.05
C ASN A 40 1.96 16.05 8.74
N PRO A 41 1.26 16.35 7.63
CA PRO A 41 1.59 15.75 6.34
C PRO A 41 2.99 16.17 5.92
N THR A 42 3.70 15.27 5.24
CA THR A 42 4.96 15.63 4.59
C THR A 42 4.70 16.74 3.58
N ARG A 43 5.50 17.82 3.62
CA ARG A 43 5.37 18.94 2.68
C ARG A 43 5.45 18.41 1.24
N LYS A 44 4.59 18.93 0.36
CA LYS A 44 4.61 18.66 -1.08
C LYS A 44 4.37 17.18 -1.46
N TYR A 45 3.58 16.42 -0.69
CA TYR A 45 3.25 15.03 -1.03
C TYR A 45 2.66 14.88 -2.44
N GLU A 46 1.82 15.83 -2.88
CA GLU A 46 1.28 15.90 -4.25
C GLU A 46 2.37 16.04 -5.32
N GLU A 47 3.57 16.51 -4.96
CA GLU A 47 4.73 16.56 -5.84
C GLU A 47 5.54 15.27 -5.89
N MET A 48 5.32 14.37 -4.93
CA MET A 48 6.07 13.12 -4.74
C MET A 48 5.26 11.88 -5.11
N VAL A 49 3.96 12.01 -5.41
CA VAL A 49 3.11 10.90 -5.85
C VAL A 49 3.26 10.72 -7.37
N MET A 50 3.48 9.48 -7.80
CA MET A 50 3.53 9.11 -9.23
C MET A 50 2.19 9.41 -9.90
N ASP A 51 2.22 10.02 -11.10
CA ASP A 51 1.01 10.36 -11.84
C ASP A 51 0.25 9.10 -12.30
N LEU A 52 -1.07 9.19 -12.36
CA LEU A 52 -1.98 8.15 -12.83
C LEU A 52 -1.70 7.76 -14.30
N GLU A 53 -1.07 8.64 -15.10
CA GLU A 53 -0.68 8.29 -16.48
C GLU A 53 0.30 7.11 -16.58
N PHE A 54 1.10 6.85 -15.54
CA PHE A 54 2.02 5.73 -15.48
C PHE A 54 1.35 4.42 -15.04
N ILE A 55 0.07 4.46 -14.67
CA ILE A 55 -0.71 3.25 -14.46
C ILE A 55 -0.95 2.64 -15.86
N PRO A 56 -0.45 1.41 -16.12
CA PRO A 56 -0.61 0.78 -17.42
C PRO A 56 -2.10 0.70 -17.79
N ARG A 57 -2.48 1.30 -18.92
CA ARG A 57 -3.87 1.25 -19.40
C ARG A 57 -4.16 -0.07 -20.11
N ASP A 58 -3.12 -0.67 -20.62
CA ASP A 58 -3.06 -1.89 -21.38
C ASP A 58 -2.51 -3.00 -20.50
N GLN A 59 -3.35 -4.00 -20.23
CA GLN A 59 -3.01 -5.22 -19.48
C GLN A 59 -2.04 -6.14 -20.26
N ASN A 60 -1.36 -5.63 -21.28
CA ASN A 60 -0.42 -6.35 -22.13
C ASN A 60 0.94 -6.63 -21.44
N HIS A 61 0.97 -6.60 -20.11
CA HIS A 61 2.02 -7.27 -19.39
C HIS A 61 1.83 -8.77 -19.59
N ASN A 62 2.86 -9.44 -20.10
CA ASN A 62 2.89 -10.89 -20.08
C ASN A 62 2.56 -11.33 -18.65
N ALA A 63 1.48 -12.10 -18.50
CA ALA A 63 1.14 -12.66 -17.20
C ALA A 63 2.36 -13.37 -16.64
N ALA A 64 2.55 -13.30 -15.32
CA ALA A 64 3.53 -14.13 -14.67
C ALA A 64 3.26 -15.58 -15.09
N VAL A 65 4.24 -16.19 -15.78
CA VAL A 65 4.13 -17.61 -16.15
C VAL A 65 4.27 -18.37 -14.86
N LEU A 66 3.16 -18.95 -14.41
CA LEU A 66 3.16 -19.82 -13.25
C LEU A 66 3.81 -21.14 -13.65
N ASP A 67 4.65 -21.66 -12.77
CA ASP A 67 5.15 -23.02 -12.92
C ASP A 67 3.99 -23.98 -12.59
N GLU A 68 3.51 -24.72 -13.60
CA GLU A 68 2.40 -25.67 -13.42
C GLU A 68 2.73 -26.80 -12.43
N SER A 69 4.01 -26.98 -12.09
CA SER A 69 4.46 -27.96 -11.10
C SER A 69 4.51 -27.42 -9.67
N ASP A 70 4.32 -26.11 -9.49
CA ASP A 70 4.28 -25.47 -8.18
C ASP A 70 2.87 -25.55 -7.59
N ASN A 71 2.74 -26.28 -6.47
CA ASN A 71 1.48 -26.40 -5.74
C ASN A 71 1.28 -25.30 -4.68
N GLY A 72 2.24 -24.37 -4.53
CA GLY A 72 2.19 -23.26 -3.57
C GLY A 72 2.32 -23.67 -2.10
N ASP A 73 2.63 -24.94 -1.83
CA ASP A 73 2.76 -25.51 -0.48
C ASP A 73 4.02 -25.01 0.26
N ASP A 74 4.95 -24.38 -0.44
CA ASP A 74 6.21 -23.85 0.09
C ASP A 74 6.15 -22.37 0.48
N ILE A 75 4.97 -21.73 0.36
CA ILE A 75 4.75 -20.33 0.77
C ILE A 75 4.64 -20.26 2.30
N PRO A 76 5.54 -19.53 3.00
CA PRO A 76 5.50 -19.42 4.45
C PRO A 76 4.39 -18.47 4.93
N GLU A 77 3.99 -18.61 6.20
CA GLU A 77 3.04 -17.70 6.86
C GLU A 77 3.54 -16.24 6.89
N SER A 78 4.85 -16.03 6.96
CA SER A 78 5.49 -14.72 6.95
C SER A 78 6.75 -14.74 6.10
N PHE A 79 6.96 -13.69 5.30
CA PHE A 79 8.09 -13.57 4.39
C PHE A 79 8.66 -12.15 4.39
N ASP A 80 9.99 -12.05 4.50
CA ASP A 80 10.73 -10.80 4.31
C ASP A 80 11.92 -11.08 3.38
N SER A 81 11.89 -10.48 2.20
CA SER A 81 12.95 -10.60 1.19
C SER A 81 14.32 -10.20 1.73
N ARG A 82 14.38 -9.25 2.67
CA ARG A 82 15.63 -8.77 3.28
C ARG A 82 16.27 -9.84 4.17
N ILE A 83 15.48 -10.74 4.74
CA ILE A 83 15.97 -11.87 5.54
C ILE A 83 16.44 -12.99 4.61
N LYS A 84 15.64 -13.33 3.59
CA LYS A 84 15.93 -14.42 2.66
C LYS A 84 17.18 -14.15 1.80
N TRP A 85 17.34 -12.91 1.33
CA TRP A 85 18.47 -12.46 0.51
C TRP A 85 19.25 -11.35 1.21
N SER A 86 19.68 -11.62 2.44
CA SER A 86 20.37 -10.66 3.30
C SER A 86 21.70 -10.13 2.73
N HIS A 87 22.33 -10.88 1.84
CA HIS A 87 23.55 -10.47 1.15
C HIS A 87 23.31 -9.49 -0.02
N CYS A 88 22.05 -9.13 -0.31
CA CYS A 88 21.69 -8.18 -1.36
C CYS A 88 21.42 -6.79 -0.75
N PRO A 89 22.39 -5.85 -0.77
CA PRO A 89 22.24 -4.56 -0.09
C PRO A 89 21.12 -3.70 -0.69
N SER A 90 20.81 -3.92 -1.98
CA SER A 90 19.75 -3.20 -2.70
C SER A 90 18.37 -3.36 -2.05
N LEU A 91 18.09 -4.46 -1.34
CA LEU A 91 16.81 -4.71 -0.67
C LEU A 91 16.61 -3.89 0.60
N PHE A 92 17.68 -3.31 1.15
CA PHE A 92 17.63 -2.47 2.35
C PHE A 92 17.52 -0.97 2.02
N ASN A 93 17.72 -0.60 0.76
CA ASN A 93 17.80 0.80 0.36
C ASN A 93 16.42 1.39 0.08
N ILE A 94 16.03 2.41 0.84
CA ILE A 94 14.89 3.27 0.53
C ILE A 94 15.36 4.35 -0.45
N ARG A 95 14.76 4.40 -1.65
CA ARG A 95 15.12 5.36 -2.70
C ARG A 95 14.25 6.60 -2.64
N ASP A 96 14.82 7.74 -2.99
CA ASP A 96 14.13 9.02 -3.12
C ASP A 96 13.88 9.32 -4.60
N GLN A 97 12.60 9.41 -4.98
CA GLN A 97 12.20 9.77 -6.36
C GLN A 97 12.26 11.28 -6.63
N SER A 98 12.47 12.11 -5.60
CA SER A 98 12.43 13.57 -5.66
C SER A 98 11.16 14.10 -6.35
N ILE A 99 11.20 15.33 -6.84
CA ILE A 99 10.13 15.93 -7.66
C ILE A 99 10.44 15.61 -9.14
N CYS A 100 10.45 14.33 -9.48
CA CYS A 100 10.79 13.85 -10.83
C CYS A 100 9.57 13.16 -11.46
N ARG A 101 9.23 13.56 -12.71
CA ARG A 101 8.12 13.04 -13.52
C ARG A 101 6.74 13.14 -12.84
N LYS A 102 6.27 14.38 -12.72
CA LYS A 102 4.84 14.67 -12.92
C LYS A 102 4.55 14.64 -14.41
#